data_AF-A0A813L9Z8-F1
#
_entry.id   AF-A0A813L9Z8-F1
#
_cell.length_a   1.000
_cell.length_b   1.000
_cell.length_c   1.000
_cell.angle_alpha   90.00
_cell.angle_beta   90.00
_cell.angle_gamma   90.00
#
_symmetry.space_group_name_H-M   'P 1'
#
loop_
_entity.id
_entity.type
_entity.pdbx_description
1 polymer ?
#
loop_
_entity_poly.entity_id
_entity_poly.type
_entity_poly.pdbx_seq_one_letter_code
_entity_poly.pdbx_strand_id
1 'polypeptide(L)'
;MEGGGGMNIFLMAGPVLAKALLLPPLGTILGAMVGAAAGLVFGSGLALLTFGMSLAVSPVLGAFLGGLLGGSAGCFMGLRLCFGRVEASLLYHPRRYKDQELLPDSVWQLGAQLYASEKLSYSVRNWRGSSFPQSALLLKPQSGDVDVLWVLFGGNAMLATDWLPFCTRLLTARGASPKLPGVAFLLVDYPGYGSNLGEPTPGSILKGSCEAIRAALLQIKGSTGIARDPPAGPQPRSCRGRSAGGRRQKPGHPSS
;
A
#
# COMPACT_ATOMS: atom_id res chain seq x y z
N MET A 1 -19.56 -0.19 29.28
CA MET A 1 -20.35 -1.23 28.58
C MET A 1 -19.43 -1.93 27.61
N GLU A 2 -18.71 -2.91 28.17
CA GLU A 2 -17.90 -3.88 27.44
C GLU A 2 -18.81 -4.99 26.89
N GLY A 3 -18.33 -5.68 25.85
CA GLY A 3 -18.82 -7.00 25.48
C GLY A 3 -19.43 -7.06 24.08
N GLY A 4 -18.63 -7.47 23.09
CA GLY A 4 -19.18 -7.79 21.76
C GLY A 4 -18.17 -7.98 20.62
N GLY A 5 -16.86 -8.08 20.88
CA GLY A 5 -15.83 -8.12 19.82
C GLY A 5 -15.23 -9.50 19.50
N GLY A 6 -15.75 -10.60 20.07
CA GLY A 6 -15.05 -11.89 20.09
C GLY A 6 -15.32 -12.87 18.93
N MET A 7 -16.34 -12.67 18.09
CA MET A 7 -16.87 -13.75 17.24
C MET A 7 -16.48 -13.73 15.75
N ASN A 8 -15.67 -12.77 15.27
CA ASN A 8 -15.35 -12.68 13.82
C ASN A 8 -14.01 -13.29 13.40
N ILE A 9 -13.14 -13.69 14.33
CA ILE A 9 -11.85 -14.32 13.98
C ILE A 9 -12.05 -15.76 13.47
N PHE A 10 -13.02 -16.50 14.00
CA PHE A 10 -13.26 -17.90 13.60
C PHE A 10 -13.90 -18.03 12.21
N LEU A 11 -14.74 -17.07 11.80
CA LEU A 11 -15.44 -17.12 10.50
C LEU A 11 -14.52 -16.77 9.32
N MET A 12 -13.51 -15.91 9.50
CA MET A 12 -12.55 -15.56 8.45
C MET A 12 -11.44 -16.62 8.27
N ALA A 13 -11.13 -17.40 9.31
CA ALA A 13 -10.15 -18.48 9.24
C ALA A 13 -10.66 -19.71 8.47
N GLY A 14 -11.97 -19.96 8.47
CA GLY A 14 -12.58 -21.14 7.85
C GLY A 14 -12.22 -21.37 6.38
N PRO A 15 -12.33 -20.36 5.49
CA PRO A 15 -12.01 -20.52 4.07
C PRO A 15 -10.50 -20.71 3.81
N VAL A 16 -9.64 -20.07 4.59
CA VAL A 16 -8.18 -20.21 4.47
C VAL A 16 -7.73 -21.58 4.95
N LEU A 17 -8.28 -22.04 6.08
CA LEU A 17 -8.01 -23.36 6.65
C LEU A 17 -8.52 -24.48 5.74
N ALA A 18 -9.73 -24.34 5.19
CA ALA A 18 -10.29 -25.30 4.23
C ALA A 18 -9.42 -25.41 2.96
N LYS A 19 -8.97 -24.28 2.40
CA LYS A 19 -8.05 -24.29 1.25
C LYS A 19 -6.67 -24.88 1.61
N ALA A 20 -6.15 -24.59 2.79
CA ALA A 20 -4.90 -25.16 3.29
C ALA A 20 -4.99 -26.68 3.50
N LEU A 21 -6.15 -27.20 3.90
CA LEU A 21 -6.34 -28.65 4.06
C LEU A 21 -6.44 -29.40 2.72
N LEU A 22 -6.87 -28.73 1.65
CA LEU A 22 -7.04 -29.34 0.32
C LEU A 22 -5.78 -29.30 -0.56
N LEU A 23 -4.83 -28.42 -0.26
CA LEU A 23 -3.59 -28.26 -1.05
C LEU A 23 -2.63 -29.47 -0.95
N PRO A 24 -2.37 -30.08 0.22
CA PRO A 24 -1.53 -31.25 0.33
C PRO A 24 -2.05 -32.48 -0.44
N PRO A 25 -3.33 -32.91 -0.31
CA PRO A 25 -3.80 -34.08 -1.04
C PRO A 25 -3.79 -33.84 -2.56
N LEU A 26 -4.11 -32.62 -3.02
CA LEU A 26 -4.05 -32.29 -4.44
C LEU A 26 -2.60 -32.34 -4.97
N GLY A 27 -1.64 -31.82 -4.18
CA GLY A 27 -0.21 -31.91 -4.47
C GLY A 27 0.28 -33.36 -4.54
N THR A 28 -0.14 -34.22 -3.61
CA THR A 28 0.19 -35.65 -3.59
C THR A 28 -0.37 -36.37 -4.82
N ILE A 29 -1.63 -36.11 -5.21
CA ILE A 29 -2.25 -36.74 -6.38
C ILE A 29 -1.52 -36.34 -7.67
N LEU A 30 -1.32 -35.03 -7.89
CA LEU A 30 -0.60 -34.52 -9.06
C LEU A 30 0.85 -35.03 -9.10
N GLY A 31 1.54 -35.02 -7.96
CA GLY A 31 2.89 -35.55 -7.83
C GLY A 31 2.95 -37.03 -8.17
N ALA A 32 2.02 -37.84 -7.66
CA ALA A 32 1.95 -39.26 -7.94
C ALA A 32 1.66 -39.54 -9.43
N MET A 33 0.78 -38.76 -10.06
CA MET A 33 0.49 -38.88 -11.49
C MET A 33 1.73 -38.58 -12.36
N VAL A 34 2.42 -37.46 -12.09
CA VAL A 34 3.64 -37.08 -12.82
C VAL A 34 4.76 -38.10 -12.57
N GLY A 35 4.93 -38.53 -11.32
CA GLY A 35 5.93 -39.52 -10.94
C GLY A 35 5.68 -40.88 -11.59
N ALA A 36 4.43 -41.36 -11.61
CA ALA A 36 4.07 -42.62 -12.26
C ALA A 36 4.29 -42.56 -13.78
N ALA A 37 3.94 -41.45 -14.42
CA ALA A 37 4.19 -41.24 -15.85
C ALA A 37 5.70 -41.26 -16.17
N ALA A 38 6.52 -40.54 -15.39
CA ALA A 38 7.97 -40.55 -15.56
C ALA A 38 8.55 -41.96 -15.32
N GLY A 39 8.12 -42.64 -14.25
CA GLY A 39 8.53 -43.99 -13.92
C GLY A 39 8.19 -45.02 -15.00
N LEU A 40 7.03 -44.87 -15.65
CA LEU A 40 6.62 -45.71 -16.78
C LEU A 40 7.52 -45.49 -18.00
N VAL A 41 7.86 -44.24 -18.32
CA VAL A 41 8.77 -43.90 -19.43
C VAL A 41 10.17 -44.50 -19.18
N PHE A 42 10.75 -44.29 -18.01
CA PHE A 42 12.07 -44.85 -17.67
C PHE A 42 12.06 -46.37 -17.59
N GLY A 43 11.05 -46.97 -16.96
CA GLY A 43 10.90 -48.42 -16.84
C GLY A 43 10.71 -49.13 -18.18
N SER A 44 10.02 -48.48 -19.13
CA SER A 44 9.88 -48.96 -20.51
C SER A 44 11.19 -48.89 -21.29
N GLY A 45 11.95 -47.80 -21.12
CA GLY A 45 13.29 -47.69 -21.71
C GLY A 45 14.25 -48.78 -21.22
N LEU A 46 14.23 -49.09 -19.91
CA LEU A 46 15.03 -50.18 -19.34
C LEU A 46 14.58 -51.56 -19.85
N ALA A 47 13.27 -51.80 -19.97
CA ALA A 47 12.74 -53.06 -20.46
C ALA A 47 13.19 -53.36 -21.90
N LEU A 48 13.22 -52.33 -22.75
CA LEU A 48 13.73 -52.41 -24.12
C LEU A 48 15.23 -52.76 -24.17
N LEU A 49 16.03 -52.25 -23.23
CA LEU A 49 17.47 -52.58 -23.14
C LEU A 49 17.73 -54.03 -22.71
N THR A 50 16.81 -54.65 -21.97
CA THR A 50 16.92 -56.05 -21.50
C THR A 50 16.42 -57.11 -22.50
N PHE A 51 16.31 -56.76 -23.79
CA PHE A 51 15.84 -57.67 -24.85
C PHE A 51 14.51 -58.36 -24.53
N GLY A 52 13.57 -57.64 -23.92
CA GLY A 52 12.19 -58.09 -23.82
C GLY A 52 11.87 -59.07 -22.67
N MET A 53 12.87 -59.57 -21.94
CA MET A 53 12.64 -60.56 -20.87
C MET A 53 12.01 -59.99 -19.59
N SER A 54 11.85 -58.66 -19.48
CA SER A 54 11.24 -57.97 -18.32
C SER A 54 10.10 -57.00 -18.72
N LEU A 55 9.45 -57.23 -19.88
CA LEU A 55 8.51 -56.27 -20.48
C LEU A 55 7.32 -55.86 -19.59
N ALA A 56 6.93 -56.67 -18.61
CA ALA A 56 5.83 -56.34 -17.69
C ALA A 56 6.30 -55.86 -16.31
N VAL A 57 7.39 -56.43 -15.77
CA VAL A 57 7.79 -56.16 -14.37
C VAL A 57 8.51 -54.82 -14.26
N SER A 58 9.37 -54.46 -15.21
CA SER A 58 10.14 -53.21 -15.17
C SER A 58 9.27 -51.95 -15.30
N PRO A 59 8.29 -51.86 -16.24
CA PRO A 59 7.44 -50.67 -16.35
C PRO A 59 6.47 -50.51 -15.18
N VAL A 60 5.91 -51.61 -14.65
CA VAL A 60 4.99 -51.57 -13.50
C VAL A 60 5.73 -51.17 -12.23
N LEU A 61 6.90 -51.76 -11.97
CA LEU A 61 7.73 -51.39 -10.83
C LEU A 61 8.24 -49.95 -10.95
N GLY A 62 8.65 -49.52 -12.15
CA GLY A 62 9.03 -48.15 -12.43
C GLY A 62 7.90 -47.15 -12.18
N ALA A 63 6.69 -47.45 -12.66
CA ALA A 63 5.50 -46.62 -12.41
C ALA A 63 5.15 -46.55 -10.92
N PHE A 64 5.25 -47.68 -10.20
CA PHE A 64 5.00 -47.71 -8.76
C PHE A 64 6.01 -46.85 -7.96
N LEU A 65 7.31 -47.07 -8.17
CA LEU A 65 8.37 -46.30 -7.49
C LEU A 65 8.32 -44.81 -7.87
N GLY A 66 8.10 -44.52 -9.16
CA GLY A 66 7.90 -43.16 -9.65
C GLY A 66 6.70 -42.49 -8.98
N GLY A 67 5.58 -43.20 -8.85
CA GLY A 67 4.38 -42.72 -8.15
C GLY A 67 4.64 -42.41 -6.68
N LEU A 68 5.40 -43.26 -5.96
CA LEU A 68 5.76 -43.03 -4.55
C LEU A 68 6.66 -41.80 -4.38
N LEU A 69 7.70 -41.67 -5.21
CA LEU A 69 8.63 -40.52 -5.17
C LEU A 69 7.92 -39.22 -5.55
N GLY A 70 7.15 -39.25 -6.64
CA GLY A 70 6.37 -38.12 -7.12
C GLY A 70 5.31 -37.70 -6.11
N GLY A 71 4.57 -38.65 -5.54
CA GLY A 71 3.58 -38.39 -4.50
C GLY A 71 4.19 -37.77 -3.25
N SER A 72 5.35 -38.26 -2.82
CA SER A 72 6.10 -37.69 -1.69
C SER A 72 6.55 -36.26 -1.96
N ALA A 73 7.18 -36.00 -3.11
CA ALA A 73 7.62 -34.66 -3.52
C ALA A 73 6.42 -33.68 -3.64
N GLY A 74 5.32 -34.14 -4.22
CA GLY A 74 4.07 -33.40 -4.33
C GLY A 74 3.48 -33.05 -2.97
N CYS A 75 3.49 -33.98 -2.01
CA CYS A 75 3.07 -33.76 -0.64
C CYS A 75 3.94 -32.69 0.05
N PHE A 76 5.27 -32.80 -0.03
CA PHE A 76 6.19 -31.82 0.55
C PHE A 76 5.98 -30.41 -0.04
N MET A 77 5.82 -30.31 -1.36
CA MET A 77 5.52 -29.03 -2.02
C MET A 77 4.16 -28.46 -1.56
N GLY A 78 3.14 -29.31 -1.49
CA GLY A 78 1.82 -28.94 -0.98
C GLY A 78 1.89 -28.41 0.46
N LEU A 79 2.59 -29.12 1.34
CA LEU A 79 2.83 -28.69 2.72
C LEU A 79 3.57 -27.35 2.78
N ARG A 80 4.63 -27.16 1.98
CA ARG A 80 5.39 -25.90 1.95
C ARG A 80 4.52 -24.70 1.56
N LEU A 81 3.64 -24.88 0.58
CA LEU A 81 2.67 -23.85 0.16
C LEU A 81 1.63 -23.58 1.26
N CYS A 82 1.19 -24.61 1.98
CA CYS A 82 0.28 -24.44 3.13
C CYS A 82 0.95 -23.65 4.24
N PHE A 83 2.16 -24.02 4.64
CA PHE A 83 2.92 -23.30 5.65
C PHE A 83 3.14 -21.84 5.27
N GLY A 84 3.49 -21.55 4.00
CA GLY A 84 3.63 -20.18 3.54
C GLY A 84 2.32 -19.37 3.63
N ARG A 85 1.16 -20.00 3.39
CA ARG A 85 -0.14 -19.33 3.55
C ARG A 85 -0.52 -19.11 5.01
N VAL A 86 -0.25 -20.09 5.87
CA VAL A 86 -0.49 -19.98 7.32
C VAL A 86 0.41 -18.88 7.89
N GLU A 87 1.71 -18.90 7.56
CA GLU A 87 2.66 -17.87 7.93
C GLU A 87 2.20 -16.48 7.48
N ALA A 88 1.80 -16.32 6.21
CA ALA A 88 1.27 -15.04 5.73
C ALA A 88 0.00 -14.61 6.48
N SER A 89 -0.86 -15.55 6.88
CA SER A 89 -2.09 -15.26 7.62
C SER A 89 -1.84 -14.95 9.10
N LEU A 90 -0.73 -15.42 9.67
CA LEU A 90 -0.28 -15.10 11.02
C LEU A 90 0.52 -13.79 11.06
N LEU A 91 1.30 -13.51 10.00
CA LEU A 91 2.11 -12.30 9.89
C LEU A 91 1.31 -11.10 9.41
N TYR A 92 0.23 -11.29 8.66
CA TYR A 92 -0.59 -10.21 8.14
C TYR A 92 -2.05 -10.39 8.56
N HIS A 93 -2.56 -9.40 9.28
CA HIS A 93 -3.96 -9.27 9.61
C HIS A 93 -4.55 -8.04 8.93
N PRO A 94 -4.99 -8.15 7.65
CA PRO A 94 -5.50 -7.01 6.92
C PRO A 94 -6.69 -6.37 7.61
N ARG A 95 -6.54 -5.10 8.00
CA ARG A 95 -7.62 -4.27 8.52
C ARG A 95 -8.14 -3.39 7.39
N ARG A 96 -9.47 -3.20 7.32
CA ARG A 96 -10.12 -2.26 6.40
C ARG A 96 -10.48 -0.98 7.14
N TYR A 97 -10.50 0.13 6.41
CA TYR A 97 -11.10 1.35 6.92
C TYR A 97 -12.58 1.14 7.19
N LYS A 98 -13.07 1.71 8.27
CA LYS A 98 -14.51 1.90 8.46
C LYS A 98 -14.96 3.12 7.66
N ASP A 99 -16.23 3.20 7.28
CA ASP A 99 -16.78 4.25 6.42
C ASP A 99 -16.50 5.69 6.91
N GLN A 100 -16.23 5.86 8.22
CA GLN A 100 -15.94 7.16 8.85
C GLN A 100 -14.44 7.46 9.03
N GLU A 101 -13.55 6.48 8.84
CA GLU A 101 -12.10 6.65 9.09
C GLU A 101 -11.36 7.28 7.90
N LEU A 102 -11.93 7.20 6.70
CA LEU A 102 -11.43 7.86 5.50
C LEU A 102 -12.25 9.11 5.22
N LEU A 103 -11.75 10.26 5.69
CA LEU A 103 -12.21 11.56 5.21
C LEU A 103 -11.12 12.13 4.27
N PRO A 104 -11.07 11.70 3.00
CA PRO A 104 -10.23 12.37 2.01
C PRO A 104 -10.59 13.86 1.96
N ASP A 105 -9.61 14.71 1.67
CA ASP A 105 -9.78 16.16 1.54
C ASP A 105 -10.18 16.86 2.85
N SER A 106 -9.88 16.21 3.99
CA SER A 106 -10.01 16.83 5.31
C SER A 106 -8.77 17.65 5.66
N VAL A 107 -8.99 18.72 6.43
CA VAL A 107 -7.94 19.54 7.02
C VAL A 107 -7.63 19.03 8.42
N TRP A 108 -6.35 18.74 8.66
CA TRP A 108 -5.84 18.23 9.93
C TRP A 108 -5.02 19.30 10.62
N GLN A 109 -5.32 19.55 11.89
CA GLN A 109 -4.43 20.34 12.74
C GLN A 109 -3.33 19.43 13.30
N LEU A 110 -2.12 19.52 12.76
CA LEU A 110 -0.97 18.74 13.20
C LEU A 110 0.06 19.69 13.83
N GLY A 111 0.09 19.71 15.16
CA GLY A 111 0.87 20.70 15.90
C GLY A 111 0.29 22.10 15.74
N ALA A 112 1.13 23.06 15.34
CA ALA A 112 0.72 24.47 15.16
C ALA A 112 0.26 24.81 13.74
N GLN A 113 0.29 23.86 12.79
CA GLN A 113 0.02 24.11 11.37
C GLN A 113 -1.13 23.24 10.85
N LEU A 114 -1.84 23.78 9.85
CA LEU A 114 -2.89 23.07 9.13
C LEU A 114 -2.30 22.25 7.98
N TYR A 115 -2.72 21.01 7.89
CA TYR A 115 -2.34 20.06 6.85
C TYR A 115 -3.57 19.69 6.03
N ALA A 116 -3.45 19.76 4.71
CA ALA A 116 -4.44 19.19 3.80
C ALA A 116 -4.13 17.71 3.60
N SER A 117 -5.14 16.85 3.76
CA SER A 117 -5.06 15.44 3.39
C SER A 117 -5.59 15.23 1.99
N GLU A 118 -4.88 14.44 1.19
CA GLU A 118 -5.24 14.15 -0.19
C GLU A 118 -5.09 12.65 -0.44
N LYS A 119 -6.10 12.03 -1.06
CA LYS A 119 -6.02 10.61 -1.43
C LYS A 119 -5.31 10.47 -2.78
N LEU A 120 -4.10 9.90 -2.76
CA LEU A 120 -3.38 9.54 -3.97
C LEU A 120 -3.92 8.23 -4.52
N SER A 121 -4.27 8.22 -5.80
CA SER A 121 -4.65 7.00 -6.53
C SER A 121 -3.54 6.60 -7.49
N TYR A 122 -3.12 5.34 -7.43
CA TYR A 122 -2.10 4.77 -8.31
C TYR A 122 -2.44 3.33 -8.63
N SER A 123 -1.70 2.73 -9.57
CA SER A 123 -1.98 1.38 -10.04
C SER A 123 -0.74 0.51 -9.99
N VAL A 124 -0.87 -0.71 -9.49
CA VAL A 124 0.23 -1.66 -9.37
C VAL A 124 0.00 -2.84 -10.29
N ARG A 125 1.02 -3.21 -11.07
CA ARG A 125 0.96 -4.34 -12.01
C ARG A 125 1.41 -5.65 -11.33
N ASN A 126 0.59 -6.69 -11.44
CA ASN A 126 0.97 -8.02 -10.99
C ASN A 126 1.92 -8.71 -11.99
N TRP A 127 2.35 -9.94 -11.67
CA TRP A 127 3.22 -10.72 -12.55
C TRP A 127 2.55 -11.16 -13.86
N ARG A 128 1.21 -11.20 -13.90
CA ARG A 128 0.42 -11.50 -15.11
C ARG A 128 0.15 -10.28 -15.99
N GLY A 129 0.66 -9.10 -15.61
CA GLY A 129 0.45 -7.86 -16.35
C GLY A 129 -0.85 -7.12 -16.02
N SER A 130 -1.73 -7.67 -15.18
CA SER A 130 -2.97 -7.01 -14.75
C SER A 130 -2.65 -5.87 -13.78
N SER A 131 -3.32 -4.73 -13.96
CA SER A 131 -3.18 -3.56 -13.09
C SER A 131 -4.27 -3.54 -12.03
N PHE A 132 -3.92 -3.25 -10.78
CA PHE A 132 -4.85 -3.14 -9.67
C PHE A 132 -4.81 -1.73 -9.09
N PRO A 133 -5.98 -1.13 -8.80
CA PRO A 133 -6.03 0.17 -8.14
C PRO A 133 -5.53 0.04 -6.71
N GLN A 134 -4.74 1.02 -6.29
CA GLN A 134 -4.22 1.20 -4.96
C GLN A 134 -4.30 2.69 -4.61
N SER A 135 -4.20 2.98 -3.33
CA SER A 135 -4.25 4.34 -2.80
C SER A 135 -3.34 4.52 -1.59
N ALA A 136 -3.01 5.77 -1.33
CA ALA A 136 -2.26 6.22 -0.16
C ALA A 136 -2.79 7.60 0.26
N LEU A 137 -2.54 8.01 1.49
CA LEU A 137 -2.91 9.35 1.97
C LEU A 137 -1.67 10.23 2.01
N LEU A 138 -1.75 11.39 1.37
CA LEU A 138 -0.70 12.41 1.40
C LEU A 138 -1.17 13.57 2.27
N LEU A 139 -0.41 13.87 3.32
CA LEU A 139 -0.60 15.04 4.17
C LEU A 139 0.42 16.10 3.77
N LYS A 140 -0.06 17.27 3.34
CA LYS A 140 0.78 18.41 2.96
C LYS A 140 0.49 19.59 3.86
N PRO A 141 1.49 20.39 4.25
CA PRO A 141 1.23 21.67 4.89
C PRO A 141 0.41 22.55 3.95
N GLN A 142 -0.60 23.26 4.46
CA GLN A 142 -1.39 24.21 3.66
C GLN A 142 -0.59 25.45 3.26
N SER A 143 0.47 25.76 4.01
CA SER A 143 1.33 26.92 3.81
C SER A 143 2.80 26.49 3.71
N GLY A 144 3.52 27.06 2.75
CA GLY A 144 4.93 26.79 2.51
C GLY A 144 5.19 25.65 1.52
N ASP A 145 6.42 25.60 1.02
CA ASP A 145 6.89 24.55 0.13
C ASP A 145 7.16 23.26 0.90
N VAL A 146 7.04 22.11 0.22
CA VAL A 146 7.41 20.81 0.80
C VAL A 146 8.86 20.51 0.46
N ASP A 147 9.71 20.51 1.47
CA ASP A 147 11.14 20.21 1.37
C ASP A 147 11.45 18.73 1.65
N VAL A 148 10.67 18.11 2.55
CA VAL A 148 10.92 16.75 3.05
C VAL A 148 9.67 15.91 2.99
N LEU A 149 9.76 14.72 2.39
CA LEU A 149 8.70 13.71 2.40
C LEU A 149 9.05 12.58 3.38
N TRP A 150 8.23 12.41 4.41
CA TRP A 150 8.27 11.25 5.31
C TRP A 150 7.32 10.18 4.81
N VAL A 151 7.81 8.95 4.66
CA VAL A 151 7.00 7.82 4.20
C VAL A 151 6.75 6.89 5.39
N LEU A 152 5.48 6.65 5.69
CA LEU A 152 5.02 5.88 6.83
C LEU A 152 4.18 4.71 6.33
N PHE A 153 4.61 3.50 6.67
CA PHE A 153 3.91 2.27 6.32
C PHE A 153 3.13 1.77 7.55
N GLY A 154 1.87 1.38 7.36
CA GLY A 154 1.12 0.70 8.43
C GLY A 154 1.87 -0.53 8.93
N GLY A 155 1.88 -0.77 10.25
CA GLY A 155 2.38 -2.02 10.82
C GLY A 155 1.44 -3.22 10.57
N ASN A 156 1.77 -4.38 11.14
CA ASN A 156 0.83 -5.51 11.14
C ASN A 156 -0.46 -5.13 11.88
N ALA A 157 -1.62 -5.52 11.34
CA ALA A 157 -2.95 -5.18 11.85
C ALA A 157 -3.28 -3.68 11.97
N MET A 158 -2.45 -2.82 11.38
CA MET A 158 -2.53 -1.36 11.51
C MET A 158 -2.88 -0.73 10.17
N LEU A 159 -3.68 0.34 10.21
CA LEU A 159 -3.95 1.20 9.06
C LEU A 159 -2.92 2.32 8.98
N ALA A 160 -2.69 2.86 7.79
CA ALA A 160 -1.73 3.94 7.62
C ALA A 160 -2.13 5.20 8.43
N THR A 161 -3.42 5.46 8.61
CA THR A 161 -3.94 6.57 9.43
C THR A 161 -3.67 6.42 10.93
N ASP A 162 -3.39 5.21 11.43
CA ASP A 162 -3.03 5.00 12.84
C ASP A 162 -1.69 5.72 13.19
N TRP A 163 -0.92 6.16 12.18
CA TRP A 163 0.26 7.03 12.36
C TRP A 163 -0.06 8.51 12.61
N LEU A 164 -1.29 8.98 12.39
CA LEU A 164 -1.65 10.41 12.55
C LEU A 164 -1.27 10.98 13.92
N PRO A 165 -1.53 10.30 15.07
CA PRO A 165 -1.11 10.79 16.38
C PRO A 165 0.42 10.94 16.51
N PHE A 166 1.20 10.10 15.83
CA PHE A 166 2.65 10.23 15.79
C PHE A 166 3.07 11.46 14.98
N CYS A 167 2.46 11.71 13.81
CA CYS A 167 2.72 12.91 13.00
C CYS A 167 2.45 14.18 13.82
N THR A 168 1.32 14.22 14.55
CA THR A 168 1.00 15.34 15.45
C THR A 168 2.08 15.54 16.51
N ARG A 169 2.47 14.49 17.23
CA ARG A 169 3.50 14.59 18.28
C ARG A 169 4.86 15.01 17.73
N LEU A 170 5.25 14.47 16.58
CA LEU A 170 6.51 14.82 15.91
C LEU A 170 6.55 16.31 15.55
N LEU A 171 5.47 16.82 14.97
CA LEU A 171 5.36 18.23 14.60
C LEU A 171 5.25 19.15 15.83
N THR A 172 4.50 18.76 16.86
CA THR A 172 4.42 19.54 18.11
C THR A 172 5.78 19.63 18.80
N ALA A 173 6.51 18.51 18.92
CA ALA A 173 7.85 18.49 19.51
C ALA A 173 8.85 19.34 18.71
N ARG A 174 8.68 19.39 17.39
CA ARG A 174 9.51 20.19 16.50
C ARG A 174 9.13 21.66 16.47
N GLY A 175 7.85 22.00 16.59
CA GLY A 175 7.26 23.34 16.45
C GLY A 175 7.74 24.39 17.45
N ALA A 176 8.58 24.00 18.43
CA ALA A 176 9.37 24.91 19.24
C ALA A 176 10.57 25.52 18.45
N SER A 177 10.86 25.08 17.22
CA SER A 177 12.00 25.52 16.42
C SER A 177 11.57 26.38 15.21
N PRO A 178 12.09 27.61 15.05
CA PRO A 178 11.62 28.59 14.05
C PRO A 178 12.06 28.34 12.60
N LYS A 179 12.75 27.23 12.29
CA LYS A 179 13.26 26.92 10.94
C LYS A 179 12.94 25.49 10.50
N LEU A 180 11.69 25.08 10.63
CA LEU A 180 11.31 23.75 10.14
C LEU A 180 11.16 23.76 8.63
N PRO A 181 11.86 22.86 7.91
CA PRO A 181 11.56 22.60 6.51
C PRO A 181 10.12 22.12 6.38
N GLY A 182 9.45 22.43 5.26
CA GLY A 182 8.11 21.96 5.04
C GLY A 182 8.09 20.44 4.92
N VAL A 183 7.40 19.78 5.86
CA VAL A 183 7.34 18.32 5.92
C VAL A 183 6.00 17.86 5.35
N ALA A 184 6.02 16.95 4.37
CA ALA A 184 4.84 16.18 3.97
C ALA A 184 4.94 14.74 4.52
N PHE A 185 3.80 14.11 4.73
CA PHE A 185 3.72 12.71 5.16
C PHE A 185 2.94 11.90 4.12
N LEU A 186 3.54 10.82 3.64
CA LEU A 186 2.87 9.81 2.83
C LEU A 186 2.55 8.60 3.71
N LEU A 187 1.27 8.37 3.96
CA LEU A 187 0.75 7.24 4.71
C LEU A 187 0.32 6.14 3.73
N VAL A 188 0.99 4.98 3.79
CA VAL A 188 0.80 3.88 2.84
C VAL A 188 0.21 2.66 3.56
N ASP A 189 -0.97 2.23 3.11
CA ASP A 189 -1.52 0.93 3.46
C ASP A 189 -0.91 -0.16 2.58
N TYR A 190 -0.60 -1.32 3.15
CA TYR A 190 -0.17 -2.47 2.38
C TYR A 190 -1.28 -3.01 1.47
N PRO A 191 -0.94 -3.75 0.39
CA PRO A 191 -1.93 -4.48 -0.39
C PRO A 191 -2.80 -5.37 0.52
N GLY A 192 -4.12 -5.25 0.39
CA GLY A 192 -5.09 -5.93 1.25
C GLY A 192 -5.54 -5.13 2.48
N TYR A 193 -4.81 -4.09 2.88
CA TYR A 193 -5.15 -3.21 4.01
C TYR A 193 -5.86 -1.95 3.53
N GLY A 194 -6.58 -1.29 4.44
CA GLY A 194 -7.26 -0.03 4.16
C GLY A 194 -8.16 -0.13 2.91
N SER A 195 -7.96 0.77 1.95
CA SER A 195 -8.64 0.74 0.64
C SER A 195 -7.94 -0.09 -0.43
N ASN A 196 -6.79 -0.69 -0.12
CA ASN A 196 -5.94 -1.35 -1.09
C ASN A 196 -6.36 -2.81 -1.31
N LEU A 197 -6.56 -3.20 -2.56
CA LEU A 197 -6.88 -4.58 -2.93
C LEU A 197 -5.61 -5.45 -3.01
N GLY A 198 -5.79 -6.76 -3.02
CA GLY A 198 -4.71 -7.74 -3.18
C GLY A 198 -4.23 -8.36 -1.87
N GLU A 199 -3.09 -9.06 -1.94
CA GLU A 199 -2.49 -9.77 -0.81
C GLU A 199 -1.15 -9.13 -0.41
N PRO A 200 -0.89 -8.98 0.90
CA PRO A 200 0.37 -8.47 1.41
C PRO A 200 1.45 -9.54 1.26
N THR A 201 2.34 -9.33 0.29
CA THR A 201 3.52 -10.16 0.07
C THR A 201 4.73 -9.24 -0.03
N PRO A 202 5.96 -9.67 0.28
CA PRO A 202 7.14 -8.82 0.16
C PRO A 202 7.25 -8.15 -1.22
N GLY A 203 6.94 -8.90 -2.29
CA GLY A 203 6.96 -8.38 -3.66
C GLY A 203 5.84 -7.37 -3.97
N SER A 204 4.61 -7.61 -3.51
CA SER A 204 3.50 -6.68 -3.72
C SER A 204 3.66 -5.41 -2.89
N ILE A 205 4.17 -5.52 -1.66
CA ILE A 205 4.48 -4.41 -0.77
C ILE A 205 5.54 -3.50 -1.39
N LEU A 206 6.67 -4.07 -1.86
CA LEU A 206 7.73 -3.28 -2.48
C LEU A 206 7.22 -2.50 -3.71
N LYS A 207 6.51 -3.19 -4.62
CA LYS A 207 5.94 -2.55 -5.82
C LYS A 207 4.95 -1.45 -5.48
N GLY A 208 4.01 -1.71 -4.55
CA GLY A 208 3.05 -0.71 -4.09
C GLY A 208 3.73 0.50 -3.47
N SER A 209 4.77 0.28 -2.66
CA SER A 209 5.55 1.34 -2.02
C SER A 209 6.24 2.24 -3.05
N CYS A 210 6.89 1.66 -4.05
CA CYS A 210 7.54 2.43 -5.11
C CYS A 210 6.53 3.30 -5.90
N GLU A 211 5.37 2.75 -6.25
CA GLU A 211 4.33 3.49 -6.97
C GLU A 211 3.69 4.59 -6.12
N ALA A 212 3.46 4.33 -4.82
CA ALA A 212 2.95 5.34 -3.88
C ALA A 212 3.91 6.52 -3.76
N ILE A 213 5.22 6.25 -3.59
CA ILE A 213 6.26 7.28 -3.49
C ILE A 213 6.34 8.07 -4.81
N ARG A 214 6.31 7.39 -5.95
CA ARG A 214 6.30 8.04 -7.27
C ARG A 214 5.10 8.97 -7.43
N ALA A 215 3.90 8.51 -7.08
CA ALA A 215 2.68 9.31 -7.14
C ALA A 215 2.77 10.54 -6.22
N ALA A 216 3.27 10.38 -4.99
CA ALA A 216 3.44 11.48 -4.05
C ALA A 216 4.43 12.54 -4.56
N LEU A 217 5.58 12.12 -5.10
CA LEU A 217 6.58 13.03 -5.65
C LEU A 217 6.05 13.80 -6.86
N LEU A 218 5.24 13.16 -7.72
CA LEU A 218 4.58 13.85 -8.84
C LEU A 218 3.57 14.89 -8.32
N GLN A 219 2.78 14.54 -7.30
CA GLN A 219 1.79 15.45 -6.73
C GLN A 219 2.43 16.67 -6.04
N ILE A 220 3.53 16.45 -5.32
CA ILE A 220 4.29 17.53 -4.66
C ILE A 220 4.91 18.47 -5.70
N LYS A 221 5.54 17.92 -6.76
CA LYS A 221 6.12 18.72 -7.86
C LYS A 221 5.05 19.48 -8.67
N GLY A 222 3.89 18.88 -8.88
CA GLY A 222 2.77 19.55 -9.55
C GLY A 222 2.22 20.72 -8.72
N SER A 223 2.20 20.58 -7.39
CA SER A 223 1.72 21.62 -6.47
C SER A 223 2.67 22.82 -6.41
N THR A 224 3.99 22.60 -6.46
CA THR A 224 4.99 23.69 -6.49
C THR A 224 5.03 24.46 -7.81
N GLY A 225 4.41 23.94 -8.87
CA GLY A 225 4.27 24.62 -10.15
C GLY A 225 3.12 25.64 -10.24
N ILE A 226 2.13 25.57 -9.33
CA ILE A 226 0.91 26.38 -9.40
C ILE A 226 0.93 27.58 -8.44
N ALA A 227 1.80 27.59 -7.43
CA ALA A 227 2.00 28.74 -6.55
C ALA A 227 3.16 29.65 -7.02
N ARG A 228 2.93 30.40 -8.09
CA ARG A 228 3.69 31.63 -8.40
C ARG A 228 2.74 32.74 -8.84
N ASP A 229 1.90 33.18 -7.92
CA ASP A 229 1.66 34.62 -7.81
C ASP A 229 2.44 35.08 -6.57
N PRO A 230 3.49 35.91 -6.74
CA PRO A 230 4.13 36.54 -5.58
C PRO A 230 3.08 37.40 -4.86
N PRO A 231 3.18 37.59 -3.53
CA PRO A 231 2.36 38.57 -2.83
C PRO A 231 2.55 39.91 -3.56
N ALA A 232 1.42 40.52 -3.93
CA ALA A 232 1.37 41.77 -4.67
C ALA A 232 2.47 42.72 -4.19
N GLY A 233 3.51 42.87 -5.01
CA GLY A 233 4.48 43.93 -4.83
C GLY A 233 3.74 45.27 -4.76
N PRO A 234 4.30 46.25 -4.03
CA PRO A 234 3.60 47.51 -3.77
C PRO A 234 3.16 48.12 -5.10
N GLN A 235 1.86 48.39 -5.21
CA GLN A 235 1.28 48.97 -6.42
C GLN A 235 2.09 50.19 -6.86
N PRO A 236 2.38 50.35 -8.17
CA PRO A 236 2.99 51.55 -8.66
C PRO A 236 2.07 52.71 -8.30
N ARG A 237 2.60 53.62 -7.45
CA ARG A 237 1.93 54.86 -7.10
C ARG A 237 1.60 55.58 -8.41
N SER A 238 0.31 55.60 -8.74
CA SER A 238 -0.26 56.52 -9.70
C SER A 238 0.21 57.92 -9.34
N CYS A 239 1.07 58.50 -10.19
CA CYS A 239 1.46 59.89 -10.13
C CYS A 239 0.23 60.75 -10.43
N ARG A 240 -0.59 60.99 -9.40
CA ARG A 240 -1.65 61.99 -9.43
C ARG A 240 -0.97 63.36 -9.38
N GLY A 241 -0.92 64.02 -10.53
CA GLY A 241 -0.44 65.39 -10.67
C GLY A 241 -1.17 66.31 -9.68
N ARG A 242 -0.39 66.84 -8.72
CA ARG A 242 -0.84 67.85 -7.77
C ARG A 242 -0.55 69.22 -8.40
N SER A 243 -1.55 69.80 -9.05
CA SER A 243 -1.52 71.20 -9.45
C SER A 243 -1.81 72.07 -8.22
N ALA A 244 -0.88 72.96 -7.91
CA ALA A 244 -1.00 73.97 -6.88
C ALA A 244 -1.88 75.13 -7.41
N GLY A 245 -2.86 75.53 -6.62
CA GLY A 245 -3.72 76.67 -6.94
C GLY A 245 -4.55 77.06 -5.73
N GLY A 246 -3.93 77.73 -4.77
CA GLY A 246 -4.60 78.20 -3.57
C GLY A 246 -5.56 79.37 -3.85
N ARG A 247 -6.71 79.36 -3.18
CA ARG A 247 -7.37 80.61 -2.77
C ARG A 247 -8.18 80.36 -1.51
N ARG A 248 -7.72 81.00 -0.44
CA ARG A 248 -8.32 81.06 0.90
C ARG A 248 -9.46 82.09 0.83
N GLN A 249 -10.71 81.68 1.02
CA GLN A 249 -11.81 82.59 1.35
C GLN A 249 -12.10 82.49 2.85
N LYS A 250 -12.18 83.67 3.50
CA LYS A 250 -12.48 83.87 4.91
C LYS A 250 -13.97 83.58 5.20
N PRO A 251 -14.32 83.03 6.38
CA PRO A 251 -15.70 83.00 6.86
C PRO A 251 -16.08 84.34 7.50
N GLY A 252 -17.26 84.84 7.14
CA GLY A 252 -17.90 85.98 7.78
C GLY A 252 -18.56 85.58 9.10
N HIS A 253 -18.44 86.45 10.08
CA HIS A 253 -19.17 86.41 11.35
C HIS A 253 -20.66 86.72 11.14
N PRO A 254 -21.57 86.10 11.89
CA PRO A 254 -22.91 86.63 12.11
C PRO A 254 -22.90 87.56 13.33
N SER A 255 -23.63 88.67 13.23
CA SER A 255 -23.98 89.52 14.37
C SER A 255 -25.46 89.86 14.30
N SER A 256 -26.13 89.60 15.43
CA SER A 256 -27.49 90.00 15.85
C SER A 256 -28.63 89.09 15.42
#